data_AF-A0A2W2D6P1-F1
#
_entry.id   AF-A0A2W2D6P1-F1
#
_cell.length_a   1.000
_cell.length_b   1.000
_cell.length_c   1.000
_cell.angle_alpha   90.00
_cell.angle_beta   90.00
_cell.angle_gamma   90.00
#
_symmetry.space_group_name_H-M   'P 1'
#
loop_
_entity.id
_entity.type
_entity.pdbx_description
1 polymer ?
#
loop_
_entity_poly.entity_id
_entity_poly.type
_entity_poly.pdbx_seq_one_letter_code
_entity_poly.pdbx_strand_id
1 'polypeptide(L)'
;MPFVQHADRFCSWYSSDPADQIPVTPDWWGPAEETGWPHVGECRNCGERGHVWTPPPIAPEVRDNASAFARWMREAISHQAGRLGGSAFVAHRTEADVALMDWHGPTEMIMMEGANPPRRVLRCRECSSADYPCRTLRMAAAPYRFDYPGHRMEWLWAASSSAGGV
;
A
#
# COMPACT_ATOMS: atom_id res chain seq x y z
N MET A 1 1.06 10.65 9.72
CA MET A 1 -0.23 11.36 9.58
C MET A 1 -1.26 10.65 10.45
N PRO A 2 -1.61 11.23 11.61
CA PRO A 2 -2.68 10.73 12.47
C PRO A 2 -4.07 11.17 11.98
N PHE A 3 -5.10 10.42 12.35
CA PHE A 3 -6.49 10.70 12.04
C PHE A 3 -7.31 10.88 13.31
N VAL A 4 -8.44 11.58 13.19
CA VAL A 4 -9.45 11.70 14.24
C VAL A 4 -10.76 11.17 13.68
N GLN A 5 -11.37 10.21 14.37
CA GLN A 5 -12.71 9.72 14.06
C GLN A 5 -13.75 10.53 14.83
N HIS A 6 -14.73 11.02 14.09
CA HIS A 6 -15.97 11.62 14.59
C HIS A 6 -17.13 10.63 14.43
N ALA A 7 -18.37 11.08 14.65
CA ALA A 7 -19.55 10.22 14.56
C ALA A 7 -19.68 9.51 13.19
N ASP A 8 -19.50 10.25 12.09
CA ASP A 8 -19.76 9.78 10.72
C ASP A 8 -18.64 10.11 9.72
N ARG A 9 -17.53 10.69 10.19
CA ARG A 9 -16.45 11.19 9.33
C ARG A 9 -15.08 11.13 9.99
N PHE A 10 -14.05 11.31 9.18
CA PHE A 10 -12.65 11.33 9.60
C PHE A 10 -12.00 12.67 9.26
N CYS A 11 -11.21 13.20 10.18
CA CYS A 11 -10.30 14.34 9.95
C CYS A 11 -8.86 13.85 9.96
N SER A 12 -8.02 14.42 9.09
CA SER A 12 -6.57 14.26 9.14
C SER A 12 -5.92 15.44 9.85
N TRP A 13 -4.87 15.17 10.63
CA TRP A 13 -4.01 16.22 11.18
C TRP A 13 -2.60 16.08 10.61
N TYR A 14 -2.00 17.21 10.30
CA TYR A 14 -0.63 17.27 9.83
C TYR A 14 0.08 18.44 10.52
N SER A 15 1.20 18.15 11.17
CA SER A 15 2.13 19.15 11.69
C SER A 15 3.54 18.79 11.24
N SER A 16 4.32 19.81 10.88
CA SER A 16 5.74 19.69 10.59
C SER A 16 6.60 19.57 11.85
N ASP A 17 6.05 19.87 13.03
CA ASP A 17 6.74 19.73 14.32
C ASP A 17 6.64 18.27 14.81
N PRO A 18 7.77 17.55 14.98
CA PRO A 18 7.79 16.19 15.50
C PRO A 18 7.20 16.05 16.91
N ALA A 19 7.23 17.12 17.72
CA ALA A 19 6.62 17.13 19.05
C ALA A 19 5.09 17.31 19.01
N ASP A 20 4.53 17.72 17.87
CA ASP A 20 3.12 18.11 17.73
C ASP A 20 2.30 17.13 16.87
N GLN A 21 2.46 15.84 17.14
CA GLN A 21 1.82 14.76 16.37
C GLN A 21 0.50 14.28 16.97
N ILE A 22 0.04 14.87 18.08
CA ILE A 22 -1.24 14.52 18.72
C ILE A 22 -2.36 15.34 18.06
N PRO A 23 -3.33 14.71 17.39
CA PRO A 23 -4.30 15.42 16.54
C PRO A 23 -5.53 15.92 17.32
N VAL A 24 -5.61 15.65 18.62
CA VAL A 24 -6.67 16.10 19.52
C VAL A 24 -6.06 16.90 20.66
N THR A 25 -6.80 17.90 21.14
CA THR A 25 -6.59 18.50 22.46
C THR A 25 -7.32 17.61 23.46
N PRO A 26 -6.62 16.84 24.31
CA PRO A 26 -7.26 15.85 25.16
C PRO A 26 -8.14 16.51 26.24
N ASP A 27 -9.27 15.89 26.54
CA ASP A 27 -10.20 16.36 27.59
C ASP A 27 -9.57 16.30 29.00
N TRP A 28 -8.51 15.51 29.17
CA TRP A 28 -7.80 15.28 30.42
C TRP A 28 -6.29 15.31 30.21
N TRP A 29 -5.58 15.97 31.13
CA TRP A 29 -4.13 16.24 31.05
C TRP A 29 -3.28 15.29 31.91
N GLY A 30 -3.79 14.10 32.25
CA GLY A 30 -2.98 13.14 32.99
C GLY A 30 -2.07 12.30 32.10
N PRO A 31 -1.13 11.55 32.70
CA PRO A 31 -0.07 10.86 31.97
C PRO A 31 -0.65 9.81 31.02
N ALA A 32 -0.23 9.88 29.75
CA ALA A 32 -0.67 8.98 28.68
C ALA A 32 -0.40 7.48 28.98
N GLU A 33 0.57 7.20 29.86
CA GLU A 33 1.05 5.85 30.19
C GLU A 33 0.08 5.07 31.09
N GLU A 34 -0.75 5.72 31.89
CA GLU A 34 -1.55 5.04 32.92
C GLU A 34 -2.86 4.44 32.40
N THR A 35 -3.30 4.83 31.21
CA THR A 35 -4.71 4.69 30.84
C THR A 35 -4.92 3.74 29.67
N GLY A 36 -4.04 3.71 28.65
CA GLY A 36 -4.32 2.94 27.42
C GLY A 36 -5.65 3.35 26.75
N TRP A 37 -6.23 4.47 27.17
CA TRP A 37 -7.49 4.99 26.69
C TRP A 37 -7.24 5.67 25.34
N PRO A 38 -8.15 5.54 24.36
CA PRO A 38 -8.04 6.27 23.12
C PRO A 38 -7.92 7.76 23.44
N HIS A 39 -6.97 8.46 22.84
CA HIS A 39 -6.84 9.90 22.99
C HIS A 39 -8.13 10.55 22.45
N VAL A 40 -9.09 10.84 23.35
CA VAL A 40 -10.36 11.49 23.07
C VAL A 40 -10.24 12.97 23.43
N GLY A 41 -10.78 13.83 22.59
CA GLY A 41 -10.78 15.26 22.86
C GLY A 41 -11.30 16.08 21.70
N GLU A 42 -10.97 17.37 21.71
CA GLU A 42 -11.31 18.29 20.64
C GLU A 42 -10.34 18.10 19.46
N CYS A 43 -10.86 17.80 18.26
CA CYS A 43 -10.04 17.67 17.06
C CYS A 43 -9.39 19.00 16.71
N ARG A 44 -8.07 19.02 16.61
CA ARG A 44 -7.31 20.25 16.34
C ARG A 44 -7.44 20.76 14.91
N ASN A 45 -8.01 19.95 14.01
CA ASN A 45 -8.29 20.34 12.63
C ASN A 45 -9.66 21.01 12.46
N CYS A 46 -10.69 20.59 13.20
CA CYS A 46 -12.07 21.04 12.97
C CYS A 46 -12.84 21.50 14.22
N GLY A 47 -12.27 21.38 15.43
CA GLY A 47 -12.89 21.78 16.69
C GLY A 47 -13.97 20.81 17.22
N GLU A 48 -14.27 19.72 16.51
CA GLU A 48 -15.27 18.76 16.95
C GLU A 48 -14.68 17.68 17.87
N ARG A 49 -15.50 17.18 18.80
CA ARG A 49 -15.14 16.04 19.64
C ARG A 49 -14.88 14.81 18.77
N GLY A 50 -13.81 14.09 19.08
CA GLY A 50 -13.44 12.87 18.38
C GLY A 50 -12.39 12.08 19.15
N HIS A 51 -11.93 10.98 18.55
CA HIS A 51 -10.86 10.17 19.11
C HIS A 51 -9.79 9.87 18.08
N VAL A 52 -8.55 9.73 18.52
CA VAL A 52 -7.43 9.36 17.65
C VAL A 52 -7.71 8.01 17.01
N TRP A 53 -7.68 8.00 15.69
CA TRP A 53 -7.81 6.81 14.86
C TRP A 53 -6.48 6.47 14.20
N THR A 54 -6.05 5.24 14.38
CA THR A 54 -4.89 4.70 13.65
C THR A 54 -5.39 3.72 12.60
N PRO A 55 -5.14 3.98 11.31
CA PRO A 55 -5.49 3.05 10.25
C PRO A 55 -4.88 1.66 10.53
N PRO A 56 -5.67 0.58 10.43
CA PRO A 56 -5.19 -0.76 10.71
C PRO A 56 -4.05 -1.13 9.75
N PRO A 57 -3.11 -2.00 10.17
CA PRO A 57 -2.04 -2.50 9.30
C PRO A 57 -2.62 -3.12 8.02
N ILE A 58 -1.86 -3.07 6.92
CA ILE A 58 -2.21 -3.83 5.70
C ILE A 58 -2.34 -5.30 6.09
N ALA A 59 -3.44 -5.93 5.66
CA ALA A 59 -3.74 -7.33 5.88
C ALA A 59 -2.56 -8.22 5.44
N PRO A 60 -2.15 -9.24 6.23
CA PRO A 60 -1.01 -10.10 5.90
C PRO A 60 -1.12 -10.69 4.49
N GLU A 61 -2.30 -11.12 4.08
CA GLU A 61 -2.54 -11.77 2.79
C GLU A 61 -2.22 -10.83 1.61
N VAL A 62 -2.48 -9.54 1.76
CA VAL A 62 -2.16 -8.53 0.74
C VAL A 62 -0.65 -8.31 0.64
N ARG A 63 0.06 -8.26 1.77
CA ARG A 63 1.54 -8.13 1.78
C ARG A 63 2.21 -9.38 1.25
N ASP A 64 1.72 -10.53 1.63
CA ASP A 64 2.24 -11.83 1.20
C ASP A 64 2.03 -12.02 -0.29
N ASN A 65 0.86 -11.62 -0.82
CA ASN A 65 0.60 -11.64 -2.26
C ASN A 65 1.53 -10.70 -3.03
N ALA A 66 1.72 -9.46 -2.56
CA ALA A 66 2.64 -8.51 -3.17
C ALA A 66 4.10 -9.00 -3.17
N SER A 67 4.52 -9.59 -2.04
CA SER A 67 5.87 -10.16 -1.88
C SER A 67 6.06 -11.39 -2.76
N ALA A 68 5.05 -12.26 -2.86
CA ALA A 68 5.05 -13.43 -3.72
C ALA A 68 5.14 -13.04 -5.20
N PHE A 69 4.39 -12.04 -5.65
CA PHE A 69 4.50 -11.50 -7.00
C PHE A 69 5.90 -10.95 -7.28
N ALA A 70 6.44 -10.12 -6.38
CA ALA A 70 7.74 -9.50 -6.58
C ALA A 70 8.88 -10.53 -6.63
N ARG A 71 8.81 -11.55 -5.77
CA ARG A 71 9.75 -12.68 -5.78
C ARG A 71 9.63 -13.45 -7.09
N TRP A 72 8.43 -13.86 -7.47
CA TRP A 72 8.19 -14.62 -8.69
C TRP A 72 8.70 -13.88 -9.94
N MET A 73 8.45 -12.57 -10.06
CA MET A 73 8.97 -11.77 -11.16
C MET A 73 10.50 -11.77 -11.23
N ARG A 74 11.18 -11.58 -10.09
CA ARG A 74 12.66 -11.58 -10.05
C ARG A 74 13.23 -12.94 -10.44
N GLU A 75 12.60 -14.02 -9.99
CA GLU A 75 13.01 -15.38 -10.33
C GLU A 75 12.77 -15.67 -11.81
N ALA A 76 11.63 -15.26 -12.37
CA ALA A 76 11.30 -15.41 -13.78
C ALA A 76 12.26 -14.63 -14.69
N ILE A 77 12.57 -13.38 -14.34
CA ILE A 77 13.56 -12.55 -15.05
C ILE A 77 14.94 -13.22 -15.01
N SER A 78 15.38 -13.68 -13.83
CA SER A 78 16.68 -14.34 -13.66
C SER A 78 16.78 -15.64 -14.45
N HIS A 79 15.71 -16.45 -14.44
CA HIS A 79 15.64 -17.66 -15.23
C HIS A 79 15.75 -17.38 -16.73
N GLN A 80 15.09 -16.32 -17.22
CA GLN A 80 15.16 -15.93 -18.62
C GLN A 80 16.55 -15.40 -19.00
N ALA A 81 17.17 -14.60 -18.13
CA ALA A 81 18.53 -14.08 -18.33
C ALA A 81 19.60 -15.20 -18.33
N GLY A 82 19.38 -16.27 -17.55
CA GLY A 82 20.28 -17.42 -17.45
C GLY A 82 20.22 -18.42 -18.62
N ARG A 83 19.27 -18.27 -19.56
CA ARG A 83 19.20 -19.15 -20.74
C ARG A 83 20.34 -18.83 -21.71
N LEU A 84 21.34 -19.71 -21.74
CA LEU A 84 22.44 -19.68 -22.70
C LEU A 84 21.89 -19.72 -24.14
N GLY A 85 22.33 -18.78 -24.99
CA GLY A 85 21.87 -18.65 -26.38
C GLY A 85 20.66 -17.75 -26.60
N GLY A 86 20.22 -17.00 -25.58
CA GLY A 86 19.20 -15.96 -25.74
C GLY A 86 19.60 -14.87 -26.74
N SER A 87 18.63 -14.33 -27.48
CA SER A 87 18.89 -13.20 -28.38
C SER A 87 19.20 -11.92 -27.59
N ALA A 88 19.92 -10.97 -28.21
CA ALA A 88 20.16 -9.65 -27.60
C ALA A 88 18.85 -8.95 -27.18
N PHE A 89 17.77 -9.20 -27.92
CA PHE A 89 16.43 -8.73 -27.56
C PHE A 89 15.96 -9.28 -26.19
N VAL A 90 16.19 -10.56 -25.90
CA VAL A 90 15.84 -11.15 -24.61
C VAL A 90 16.67 -10.52 -23.48
N ALA A 91 17.97 -10.27 -23.71
CA ALA A 91 18.84 -9.64 -22.72
C ALA A 91 18.38 -8.20 -22.39
N HIS A 92 18.18 -7.35 -23.41
CA HIS A 92 17.69 -5.98 -23.19
C HIS A 92 16.30 -5.94 -22.56
N ARG A 93 15.43 -6.88 -22.93
CA ARG A 93 14.14 -7.00 -22.27
C ARG A 93 14.29 -7.33 -20.80
N THR A 94 15.15 -8.29 -20.43
CA THR A 94 15.38 -8.62 -19.02
C THR A 94 15.95 -7.44 -18.23
N GLU A 95 16.84 -6.65 -18.82
CA GLU A 95 17.34 -5.40 -18.20
C GLU A 95 16.21 -4.40 -17.96
N ALA A 96 15.34 -4.19 -18.96
CA ALA A 96 14.17 -3.31 -18.82
C ALA A 96 13.19 -3.82 -17.75
N ASP A 97 12.94 -5.13 -17.68
CA ASP A 97 12.04 -5.73 -16.70
C ASP A 97 12.60 -5.63 -15.26
N VAL A 98 13.93 -5.67 -15.07
CA VAL A 98 14.57 -5.35 -13.78
C VAL A 98 14.32 -3.89 -13.39
N ALA A 99 14.52 -2.95 -14.32
CA ALA A 99 14.29 -1.52 -14.04
C ALA A 99 12.81 -1.25 -13.70
N LEU A 100 11.87 -1.87 -14.42
CA LEU A 100 10.45 -1.75 -14.13
C LEU A 100 10.10 -2.25 -12.73
N MET A 101 10.69 -3.36 -12.28
CA MET A 101 10.48 -3.89 -10.93
C MET A 101 10.94 -2.93 -9.82
N ASP A 102 12.00 -2.15 -10.08
CA ASP A 102 12.50 -1.16 -9.13
C ASP A 102 11.62 0.10 -9.11
N TRP A 103 11.31 0.66 -10.28
CA TRP A 103 10.48 1.86 -10.40
C TRP A 103 9.06 1.63 -9.88
N HIS A 104 8.46 0.50 -10.25
CA HIS A 104 7.07 0.20 -9.93
C HIS A 104 6.89 -0.59 -8.63
N GLY A 105 7.91 -0.69 -7.79
CA GLY A 105 7.85 -1.40 -6.50
C GLY A 105 6.71 -0.96 -5.58
N PRO A 106 6.35 -1.78 -4.57
CA PRO A 106 5.27 -1.46 -3.65
C PRO A 106 5.66 -0.32 -2.70
N THR A 107 4.68 0.51 -2.37
CA THR A 107 4.74 1.51 -1.30
C THR A 107 3.48 1.45 -0.45
N GLU A 108 3.62 1.56 0.87
CA GLU A 108 2.49 1.66 1.78
C GLU A 108 2.00 3.11 1.80
N MET A 109 0.70 3.30 1.56
CA MET A 109 0.06 4.60 1.65
C MET A 109 -1.23 4.51 2.44
N ILE A 110 -1.62 5.62 3.06
CA ILE A 110 -2.91 5.76 3.72
C ILE A 110 -3.86 6.44 2.76
N MET A 111 -4.99 5.79 2.49
CA MET A 111 -6.05 6.32 1.65
C MET A 111 -7.26 6.69 2.47
N MET A 112 -7.87 7.82 2.12
CA MET A 112 -9.12 8.31 2.66
C MET A 112 -10.12 8.42 1.51
N GLU A 113 -11.28 7.77 1.65
CA GLU A 113 -12.31 7.68 0.60
C GLU A 113 -13.66 8.15 1.17
N GLY A 114 -13.94 9.44 1.06
CA GLY A 114 -15.19 10.02 1.56
C GLY A 114 -15.37 9.78 3.06
N ALA A 115 -16.50 9.18 3.45
CA ALA A 115 -16.82 8.86 4.84
C ALA A 115 -16.22 7.51 5.32
N ASN A 116 -15.57 6.74 4.44
CA ASN A 116 -15.00 5.44 4.83
C ASN A 116 -13.78 5.62 5.73
N PRO A 117 -13.56 4.68 6.68
CA PRO A 117 -12.36 4.69 7.51
C PRO A 117 -11.07 4.74 6.66
N PRO A 118 -10.12 5.63 7.00
CA PRO A 118 -8.83 5.65 6.35
C PRO A 118 -8.16 4.29 6.46
N ARG A 119 -7.65 3.79 5.33
CA ARG A 119 -7.09 2.44 5.19
C ARG A 119 -5.66 2.49 4.69
N ARG A 120 -4.81 1.60 5.20
CA ARG A 120 -3.48 1.37 4.63
C ARG A 120 -3.60 0.45 3.43
N VAL A 121 -2.96 0.82 2.33
CA VAL A 121 -2.96 0.07 1.07
C VAL A 121 -1.55 -0.05 0.51
N LEU A 122 -1.30 -1.09 -0.29
CA LEU A 122 -0.09 -1.18 -1.10
C LEU A 122 -0.37 -0.61 -2.50
N ARG A 123 0.30 0.48 -2.82
CA ARG A 123 0.25 1.09 -4.15
C ARG A 123 1.58 0.94 -4.85
N CYS A 124 1.57 1.12 -6.16
CA CYS A 124 2.79 1.21 -6.94
C CYS A 124 3.46 2.58 -6.73
N ARG A 125 4.76 2.58 -6.43
CA ARG A 125 5.57 3.78 -6.20
C ARG A 125 5.48 4.77 -7.37
N GLU A 126 5.71 4.29 -8.59
CA GLU A 126 5.67 5.14 -9.77
C GLU A 126 4.25 5.61 -10.13
N CYS A 127 3.27 4.70 -10.10
CA CYS A 127 1.93 5.04 -10.58
C CYS A 127 1.11 5.84 -9.57
N SER A 128 1.41 5.76 -8.27
CA SER A 128 0.75 6.40 -7.11
C SER A 128 -0.76 6.13 -6.93
N SER A 129 -1.51 5.91 -7.99
CA SER A 129 -2.97 5.72 -8.03
C SER A 129 -3.39 4.27 -8.25
N ALA A 130 -2.44 3.39 -8.58
CA ALA A 130 -2.71 1.99 -8.90
C ALA A 130 -2.29 1.05 -7.77
N ASP A 131 -3.13 0.06 -7.46
CA ASP A 131 -2.78 -1.02 -6.55
C ASP A 131 -1.55 -1.77 -7.06
N TYR A 132 -0.72 -2.21 -6.13
CA TYR A 132 0.42 -3.05 -6.45
C TYR A 132 -0.02 -4.53 -6.50
N PRO A 133 0.31 -5.30 -7.57
CA PRO A 133 1.06 -4.89 -8.75
C PRO A 133 0.25 -4.04 -9.73
N CYS A 134 0.85 -2.97 -10.24
CA CYS A 134 0.20 -2.07 -11.20
C CYS A 134 0.07 -2.71 -12.59
N ARG A 135 -0.77 -2.15 -13.45
CA ARG A 135 -1.00 -2.66 -14.81
C ARG A 135 0.30 -2.82 -15.60
N THR A 136 1.26 -1.90 -15.47
CA THR A 136 2.57 -1.98 -16.16
C THR A 136 3.31 -3.25 -15.76
N LEU A 137 3.46 -3.52 -14.47
CA LEU A 137 4.11 -4.75 -13.98
C LEU A 137 3.35 -6.02 -14.39
N ARG A 138 2.02 -5.98 -14.43
CA ARG A 138 1.21 -7.12 -14.89
C ARG A 138 1.41 -7.41 -16.38
N MET A 139 1.57 -6.37 -17.20
CA MET A 139 1.90 -6.51 -18.62
C MET A 139 3.31 -7.05 -18.83
N ALA A 140 4.29 -6.58 -18.05
CA ALA A 140 5.65 -7.11 -18.05
C ALA A 140 5.71 -8.58 -17.61
N ALA A 141 4.91 -8.93 -16.60
CA ALA A 141 4.75 -10.29 -16.08
C ALA A 141 4.10 -11.26 -17.07
N ALA A 142 3.18 -10.77 -17.91
CA ALA A 142 2.31 -11.61 -18.71
C ALA A 142 3.03 -12.64 -19.59
N PRO A 143 4.17 -12.35 -20.25
CA PRO A 143 4.85 -13.36 -21.06
C PRO A 143 5.58 -14.41 -20.21
N TYR A 144 6.07 -14.06 -19.02
CA TYR A 144 6.82 -14.98 -18.16
C TYR A 144 5.98 -16.17 -17.68
N ARG A 145 4.65 -16.01 -17.59
CA ARG A 145 3.73 -17.09 -17.17
C ARG A 145 3.77 -18.33 -18.08
N PHE A 146 4.23 -18.17 -19.33
CA PHE A 146 4.31 -19.27 -20.30
C PHE A 146 5.60 -20.07 -20.16
N ASP A 147 6.65 -19.46 -19.61
CA ASP A 147 8.01 -20.02 -19.58
C ASP A 147 8.55 -20.25 -18.16
N TYR A 148 7.87 -19.72 -17.13
CA TYR A 148 8.25 -19.85 -15.73
C TYR A 148 7.05 -20.24 -14.85
N PRO A 149 7.14 -21.36 -14.09
CA PRO A 149 6.02 -21.87 -13.30
C PRO A 149 5.71 -21.00 -12.08
N GLY A 150 4.63 -21.30 -11.38
CA GLY A 150 4.28 -20.65 -10.11
C GLY A 150 3.55 -19.29 -10.25
N HIS A 151 3.24 -18.87 -11.48
CA HIS A 151 2.38 -17.73 -11.74
C HIS A 151 0.97 -17.94 -11.16
N ARG A 152 0.35 -16.89 -10.62
CA ARG A 152 -1.02 -16.93 -10.08
C ARG A 152 -1.97 -16.03 -10.86
N MET A 153 -3.22 -16.47 -11.07
CA MET A 153 -4.19 -15.78 -11.92
C MET A 153 -4.52 -14.37 -11.41
N GLU A 154 -4.58 -14.17 -10.10
CA GLU A 154 -4.83 -12.88 -9.46
C GLU A 154 -3.78 -11.81 -9.79
N TRP A 155 -2.60 -12.19 -10.31
CA TRP A 155 -1.56 -11.24 -10.71
C TRP A 155 -1.78 -10.66 -12.12
N LEU A 156 -2.68 -11.21 -12.93
CA LEU A 156 -2.96 -10.67 -14.27
C LEU A 156 -4.22 -9.80 -14.29
N TRP A 157 -5.17 -10.11 -13.42
CA TRP A 157 -6.47 -9.47 -13.40
C TRP A 157 -6.46 -8.43 -12.28
N ALA A 158 -7.06 -7.27 -12.53
CA ALA A 158 -7.36 -6.40 -11.41
C ALA A 158 -8.27 -7.21 -10.48
N ALA A 159 -7.95 -7.27 -9.18
CA ALA A 159 -9.01 -7.40 -8.20
C ALA A 159 -9.84 -6.12 -8.29
N SER A 160 -10.69 -6.01 -9.31
CA SER A 160 -11.74 -5.02 -9.37
C SER A 160 -12.77 -5.41 -8.32
N SER A 161 -12.50 -5.06 -7.07
CA SER A 161 -13.45 -5.12 -5.94
C SER A 161 -12.98 -4.20 -4.82
N SER A 162 -12.80 -2.91 -5.13
CA SER A 162 -13.20 -1.85 -4.21
C SER A 162 -14.55 -1.31 -4.70
N ALA A 163 -15.59 -2.09 -4.51
CA ALA A 163 -16.99 -1.67 -4.55
C ALA A 163 -17.80 -2.71 -3.78
N GLY A 164 -18.59 -2.25 -2.82
CA GLY A 164 -19.18 -3.04 -1.73
C GLY A 164 -19.95 -4.29 -2.13
N GLY A 165 -19.91 -5.28 -1.23
CA GLY A 165 -20.74 -6.47 -1.26
C GLY A 165 -21.36 -6.69 0.12
N VAL A 166 -22.64 -6.34 0.18
CA VAL A 166 -23.66 -6.50 1.26
C VAL A 166 -23.51 -5.59 2.48
#